data_AF-A0A6A3B113-F1
#
_entry.id   AF-A0A6A3B113-F1
#
_cell.length_a   1.000
_cell.length_b   1.000
_cell.length_c   1.000
_cell.angle_alpha   90.00
_cell.angle_beta   90.00
_cell.angle_gamma   90.00
#
_symmetry.space_group_name_H-M   'P 1'
#
loop_
_entity.id
_entity.type
_entity.pdbx_description
1 polymer ?
#
loop_
_entity_poly.entity_id
_entity_poly.type
_entity_poly.pdbx_seq_one_letter_code
_entity_poly.pdbx_strand_id
1 'polypeptide(L)'
;MKQLDEVDMGMTYEELSIYGRLRKVFRCGPVSMFKNLCYKWGATLSPTEVADKVKHFFKYYSINRHKMTVLTPSYHAESYSPEDNRFDLRQFLYNSRWPYQFRKIDELVQELNGDEVAFKESGNLEKLGGTAVVGGMGVVAAAGGNPKAGL
;
A
#
# COMPACT_ATOMS: atom_id res chain seq x y z
N MET A 1 -23.14 -12.15 -24.14
CA MET A 1 -21.74 -12.12 -23.66
C MET A 1 -21.75 -11.73 -22.19
N LYS A 2 -21.08 -12.49 -21.32
CA LYS A 2 -21.00 -12.21 -19.89
C LYS A 2 -19.76 -11.35 -19.67
N GLN A 3 -19.94 -10.11 -19.22
CA GLN A 3 -18.84 -9.24 -18.82
C GLN A 3 -18.17 -9.85 -17.58
N LEU A 4 -16.85 -9.94 -17.59
CA LEU A 4 -16.06 -10.34 -16.41
C LEU A 4 -15.77 -9.10 -15.57
N ASP A 5 -15.91 -9.23 -14.26
CA ASP A 5 -15.68 -8.18 -13.26
C ASP A 5 -14.24 -7.66 -13.27
N GLU A 6 -13.25 -8.54 -13.46
CA GLU A 6 -11.84 -8.15 -13.57
C GLU A 6 -11.58 -7.24 -14.78
N VAL A 7 -12.31 -7.46 -15.88
CA VAL A 7 -12.21 -6.62 -17.07
C VAL A 7 -12.79 -5.23 -16.80
N ASP A 8 -13.86 -5.14 -16.01
CA ASP A 8 -14.45 -3.86 -15.59
C ASP A 8 -13.54 -3.10 -14.61
N MET A 9 -12.91 -3.82 -13.69
CA MET A 9 -11.94 -3.23 -12.75
C MET A 9 -10.63 -2.81 -13.44
N GLY A 10 -10.28 -3.47 -14.55
CA GLY A 10 -9.03 -3.27 -15.27
C GLY A 10 -7.80 -3.85 -14.56
N MET A 11 -8.01 -4.78 -13.62
CA MET A 11 -7.00 -5.41 -12.76
C MET A 11 -7.49 -6.77 -12.29
N THR A 12 -6.58 -7.73 -12.08
CA THR A 12 -6.95 -9.05 -11.55
C THR A 12 -7.08 -9.04 -10.02
N TYR A 13 -7.77 -10.04 -9.47
CA TYR A 13 -7.88 -10.19 -8.02
C TYR A 13 -6.53 -10.41 -7.32
N GLU A 14 -5.57 -11.07 -7.97
CA GLU A 14 -4.21 -11.25 -7.44
C GLU A 14 -3.47 -9.92 -7.31
N GLU A 15 -3.57 -9.06 -8.33
CA GLU A 15 -2.99 -7.73 -8.33
C GLU A 15 -3.61 -6.87 -7.23
N LEU A 16 -4.94 -6.87 -7.10
CA LEU A 16 -5.67 -6.16 -6.06
C LEU A 16 -5.23 -6.59 -4.65
N SER A 17 -5.03 -7.89 -4.43
CA SER A 17 -4.53 -8.41 -3.16
C SER A 17 -3.12 -7.88 -2.83
N ILE A 18 -2.25 -7.78 -3.84
CA ILE A 18 -0.90 -7.20 -3.68
C ILE A 18 -0.99 -5.70 -3.36
N TYR A 19 -1.79 -4.93 -4.08
CA TYR A 19 -1.97 -3.49 -3.83
C TYR A 19 -2.53 -3.23 -2.42
N GLY A 20 -3.51 -4.03 -1.98
CA GLY A 20 -4.09 -3.95 -0.65
C GLY A 20 -3.06 -4.12 0.46
N ARG A 21 -2.23 -5.17 0.37
CA ARG A 21 -1.12 -5.42 1.31
C ARG A 21 -0.09 -4.29 1.30
N LEU A 22 0.38 -3.87 0.12
CA LEU A 22 1.35 -2.77 -0.01
C LEU A 22 0.84 -1.48 0.61
N ARG A 23 -0.43 -1.13 0.37
CA ARG A 23 -1.06 0.09 0.89
C ARG A 23 -1.26 0.06 2.41
N LYS A 24 -1.75 -1.05 2.96
CA LYS A 24 -2.18 -1.12 4.38
C LYS A 24 -1.07 -1.63 5.29
N VAL A 25 -0.44 -2.74 4.94
CA VAL A 25 0.58 -3.41 5.78
C VAL A 25 1.91 -2.70 5.63
N PHE A 26 2.39 -2.54 4.39
CA PHE A 26 3.68 -1.88 4.10
C PHE A 26 3.60 -0.36 4.03
N ARG A 27 2.41 0.23 4.26
CA ARG A 27 2.17 1.68 4.30
C ARG A 27 2.70 2.43 3.08
N CYS A 28 2.69 1.79 1.91
CA CYS A 28 3.21 2.36 0.68
C CYS A 28 2.17 3.29 0.03
N GLY A 29 2.57 4.55 -0.21
CA GLY A 29 1.86 5.47 -1.10
C GLY A 29 2.15 5.19 -2.59
N PRO A 30 1.63 5.99 -3.53
CA PRO A 30 1.75 5.73 -4.96
C PRO A 30 3.20 5.54 -5.43
N VAL A 31 4.09 6.46 -5.06
CA VAL A 31 5.50 6.43 -5.47
C VAL A 31 6.24 5.23 -4.86
N SER A 32 6.03 4.95 -3.57
CA SER A 32 6.66 3.82 -2.90
C SER A 32 6.14 2.47 -3.42
N MET A 33 4.84 2.39 -3.72
CA MET A 33 4.23 1.21 -4.31
C MET A 33 4.80 0.93 -5.69
N PHE A 34 4.94 1.96 -6.53
CA PHE A 34 5.59 1.86 -7.84
C PHE A 34 7.00 1.27 -7.73
N LYS A 35 7.87 1.82 -6.88
CA LYS A 35 9.24 1.32 -6.69
C LYS A 35 9.27 -0.15 -6.26
N ASN A 36 8.41 -0.54 -5.31
CA ASN A 36 8.34 -1.93 -4.84
C ASN A 36 7.84 -2.88 -5.94
N LEU A 37 6.88 -2.45 -6.74
CA LEU A 37 6.34 -3.26 -7.84
C LEU A 37 7.31 -3.35 -9.01
N CYS A 38 8.09 -2.32 -9.31
CA CYS A 38 9.17 -2.42 -10.29
C CYS A 38 10.19 -3.49 -9.90
N TYR A 39 10.52 -3.63 -8.61
CA TYR A 39 11.37 -4.73 -8.15
C TYR A 39 10.68 -6.09 -8.26
N LYS A 40 9.40 -6.18 -7.88
CA LYS A 40 8.65 -7.45 -7.85
C LYS A 40 8.24 -7.96 -9.24
N TRP A 41 7.92 -7.06 -10.17
CA TRP A 41 7.40 -7.36 -11.50
C TRP A 41 8.38 -6.98 -12.62
N GLY A 42 9.60 -6.55 -12.30
CA GLY A 42 10.58 -6.09 -13.30
C GLY A 42 11.00 -7.16 -14.31
N ALA A 43 10.76 -8.45 -14.02
CA ALA A 43 10.99 -9.54 -14.97
C ALA A 43 9.84 -9.74 -15.98
N THR A 44 8.63 -9.24 -15.68
CA THR A 44 7.42 -9.52 -16.45
C THR A 44 6.78 -8.29 -17.06
N LEU A 45 6.95 -7.11 -16.45
CA LEU A 45 6.32 -5.85 -16.87
C LEU A 45 7.36 -4.74 -16.95
N SER A 46 7.19 -3.87 -17.95
CA SER A 46 7.99 -2.66 -18.08
C SER A 46 7.66 -1.64 -16.98
N PRO A 47 8.61 -0.75 -16.61
CA PRO A 47 8.33 0.33 -15.66
C PRO A 47 7.11 1.18 -16.05
N THR A 48 6.90 1.42 -17.34
CA THR A 48 5.75 2.17 -17.85
C THR A 48 4.43 1.46 -17.54
N GLU A 49 4.34 0.14 -17.79
CA GLU A 49 3.13 -0.63 -17.49
C GLU A 49 2.84 -0.70 -15.99
N VAL A 50 3.88 -0.85 -15.17
CA VAL A 50 3.73 -0.84 -13.71
C VAL A 50 3.22 0.53 -13.24
N ALA A 51 3.73 1.63 -13.81
CA ALA A 51 3.27 2.98 -13.50
C ALA A 51 1.79 3.17 -13.83
N ASP A 52 1.35 2.73 -15.01
CA ASP A 52 -0.05 2.86 -15.42
C ASP A 52 -0.99 2.07 -14.51
N LYS A 53 -0.60 0.85 -14.13
CA LYS A 53 -1.35 0.06 -13.15
C LYS A 53 -1.44 0.76 -11.79
N VAL A 54 -0.34 1.26 -11.25
CA VAL A 54 -0.34 1.96 -9.96
C VAL A 54 -1.21 3.22 -10.02
N LYS A 55 -1.12 4.01 -11.09
CA LYS A 55 -1.94 5.21 -11.28
C LYS A 55 -3.43 4.87 -11.36
N HIS A 56 -3.79 3.84 -12.12
CA HIS A 56 -5.18 3.37 -12.24
C HIS A 56 -5.74 2.96 -10.88
N PHE A 57 -4.97 2.21 -10.09
CA PHE A 57 -5.37 1.76 -8.76
C PHE A 57 -5.65 2.96 -7.84
N PHE A 58 -4.71 3.89 -7.72
CA PHE A 58 -4.86 5.05 -6.83
C PHE A 58 -5.93 6.04 -7.28
N LYS A 59 -6.16 6.17 -8.60
CA LYS A 59 -7.26 6.98 -9.15
C LYS A 59 -8.61 6.44 -8.69
N TYR A 60 -8.87 5.15 -8.93
CA TYR A 60 -10.16 4.55 -8.56
C TYR A 60 -10.32 4.34 -7.05
N TYR A 61 -9.23 4.04 -6.33
CA TYR A 61 -9.22 4.03 -4.87
C TYR A 61 -9.70 5.39 -4.32
N SER A 62 -9.15 6.50 -4.82
CA SER A 62 -9.51 7.83 -4.36
C SER A 62 -10.92 8.24 -4.72
N ILE A 63 -11.37 7.95 -5.95
CA ILE A 63 -12.73 8.25 -6.39
C ILE A 63 -13.74 7.47 -5.54
N ASN A 64 -13.49 6.18 -5.30
CA ASN A 64 -14.44 5.29 -4.64
C ASN A 64 -14.30 5.25 -3.12
N ARG A 65 -13.34 5.97 -2.51
CA ARG A 65 -13.10 5.85 -1.06
C ARG A 65 -14.33 6.19 -0.23
N HIS A 66 -15.13 7.15 -0.64
CA HIS A 66 -16.39 7.51 0.02
C HIS A 66 -17.36 6.33 0.17
N LYS A 67 -17.31 5.31 -0.70
CA LYS A 67 -18.15 4.10 -0.56
C LYS A 67 -17.81 3.31 0.70
N MET A 68 -16.59 3.45 1.22
CA MET A 68 -16.13 2.75 2.41
C MET A 68 -16.68 3.36 3.71
N THR A 69 -17.12 4.62 3.69
CA THR A 69 -17.67 5.29 4.88
C THR A 69 -19.09 4.82 5.19
N VAL A 70 -19.78 4.24 4.21
CA VAL A 70 -21.16 3.74 4.31
C VAL A 70 -21.24 2.23 4.11
N LEU A 71 -20.09 1.54 4.09
CA LEU A 71 -20.04 0.10 3.89
C LEU A 71 -20.63 -0.63 5.10
N THR A 72 -21.44 -1.66 4.84
CA THR A 72 -21.98 -2.53 5.89
C THR A 72 -20.86 -3.12 6.74
N PRO A 73 -20.96 -3.08 8.08
CA PRO A 73 -19.98 -3.71 8.96
C PRO A 73 -19.78 -5.18 8.58
N SER A 74 -18.52 -5.61 8.49
CA SER A 74 -18.13 -6.96 8.07
C SER A 74 -17.22 -7.62 9.09
N TYR A 75 -17.16 -8.95 9.07
CA TYR A 75 -16.22 -9.71 9.87
C TYR A 75 -14.76 -9.37 9.49
N HIS A 76 -13.90 -9.21 10.49
CA HIS A 76 -12.49 -8.94 10.27
C HIS A 76 -11.72 -10.25 10.10
N ALA A 77 -11.30 -10.53 8.87
CA ALA A 77 -10.51 -11.73 8.53
C ALA A 77 -9.08 -11.42 8.06
N GLU A 78 -8.84 -10.21 7.53
CA GLU A 78 -7.60 -9.86 6.83
C GLU A 78 -6.96 -8.59 7.39
N SER A 79 -5.64 -8.65 7.59
CA SER A 79 -4.83 -7.53 8.12
C SER A 79 -4.72 -6.34 7.17
N TYR A 80 -5.13 -6.49 5.92
CA TYR A 80 -5.15 -5.40 4.93
C TYR A 80 -6.57 -4.88 4.62
N SER A 81 -7.54 -5.19 5.49
CA SER A 81 -8.93 -4.73 5.32
C SER A 81 -9.02 -3.20 5.16
N PRO A 82 -9.82 -2.68 4.20
CA PRO A 82 -10.01 -1.25 3.98
C PRO A 82 -11.12 -0.62 4.86
N GLU A 83 -11.65 -1.35 5.84
CA GLU A 83 -12.77 -0.95 6.71
C GLU A 83 -12.49 0.37 7.44
N ASP A 84 -13.36 1.37 7.24
CA ASP A 84 -13.11 2.77 7.65
C ASP A 84 -13.68 3.13 9.03
N ASN A 85 -14.54 2.32 9.66
CA ASN A 85 -15.12 2.69 10.96
C ASN A 85 -14.19 2.39 12.13
N ARG A 86 -13.30 1.39 12.01
CA ARG A 86 -12.46 0.92 13.13
C ARG A 86 -11.02 0.64 12.74
N PHE A 87 -10.78 0.05 11.57
CA PHE A 87 -9.46 -0.53 11.28
C PHE A 87 -8.56 0.37 10.42
N ASP A 88 -9.11 1.10 9.46
CA ASP A 88 -8.35 1.86 8.48
C ASP A 88 -8.88 3.27 8.27
N LEU A 89 -8.80 4.06 9.35
CA LEU A 89 -9.20 5.46 9.40
C LEU A 89 -8.40 6.30 8.40
N ARG A 90 -9.04 6.78 7.33
CA ARG A 90 -8.42 7.67 6.35
C ARG A 90 -9.38 8.74 5.86
N GLN A 91 -8.82 9.75 5.21
CA GLN A 91 -9.61 10.72 4.46
C GLN A 91 -10.44 10.01 3.40
N PHE A 92 -11.65 10.50 3.14
CA PHE A 92 -12.53 9.96 2.09
C PHE A 92 -12.62 10.88 0.87
N LEU A 93 -12.32 12.17 1.02
CA LEU A 93 -12.27 13.15 -0.06
C LEU A 93 -10.82 13.36 -0.51
N TYR A 94 -10.43 12.72 -1.59
CA TYR A 94 -9.09 12.84 -2.18
C TYR A 94 -9.09 13.65 -3.48
N ASN A 95 -7.97 14.29 -3.80
CA ASN A 95 -7.69 14.72 -5.16
C ASN A 95 -7.31 13.49 -6.01
N SER A 96 -8.26 12.99 -6.80
CA SER A 96 -8.10 11.78 -7.63
C SER A 96 -7.04 11.90 -8.73
N ARG A 97 -6.56 13.11 -9.04
CA ARG A 97 -5.49 13.35 -10.02
C ARG A 97 -4.10 13.12 -9.47
N TRP A 98 -3.91 13.10 -8.14
CA TRP A 98 -2.62 12.87 -7.48
C TRP A 98 -1.43 13.58 -8.15
N PRO A 99 -1.50 14.92 -8.35
CA PRO A 99 -0.64 15.63 -9.30
C PRO A 99 0.86 15.49 -9.00
N TYR A 100 1.24 15.60 -7.73
CA TYR A 100 2.64 15.47 -7.32
C TYR A 100 3.14 14.03 -7.47
N GLN A 101 2.37 13.07 -6.99
CA GLN A 101 2.77 11.67 -6.93
C GLN A 101 2.87 11.06 -8.33
N PHE A 102 1.91 11.38 -9.21
CA PHE A 102 1.91 10.84 -10.58
C PHE A 102 3.03 11.46 -11.41
N ARG A 103 3.25 12.78 -11.30
CA ARG A 103 4.42 13.43 -11.91
C ARG A 103 5.73 12.78 -11.43
N LYS A 104 5.83 12.49 -10.13
CA LYS A 104 7.04 11.86 -9.60
C LYS A 104 7.25 10.44 -10.11
N ILE A 105 6.17 9.68 -10.34
CA ILE A 105 6.25 8.37 -10.98
C ILE A 105 6.74 8.53 -12.43
N ASP A 106 6.22 9.50 -13.17
CA ASP A 106 6.64 9.77 -14.56
C ASP A 106 8.13 10.10 -14.66
N GLU A 107 8.65 10.94 -13.76
CA GLU A 107 10.08 11.22 -13.65
C GLU A 107 10.89 9.93 -13.42
N LEU A 108 10.46 9.08 -12.48
CA LEU A 108 11.16 7.82 -12.18
C LEU A 108 11.10 6.81 -13.34
N VAL A 109 10.00 6.76 -14.09
CA VAL A 109 9.88 5.92 -15.28
C VAL A 109 10.87 6.37 -16.36
N GLN A 110 11.04 7.69 -16.54
CA GLN A 110 12.03 8.23 -17.48
C GLN A 110 13.46 7.88 -17.07
N GLU A 111 13.79 7.98 -15.77
CA GLU A 111 15.09 7.56 -15.23
C GLU A 111 15.35 6.07 -15.51
N LEU A 112 14.37 5.20 -15.26
CA LEU A 112 14.50 3.74 -15.44
C LEU A 112 14.50 3.27 -16.89
N ASN A 113 13.97 4.07 -17.82
CA ASN A 113 14.03 3.76 -19.25
C ASN A 113 15.33 4.28 -19.89
N GLY A 114 15.97 5.29 -19.29
CA GLY A 114 17.24 5.86 -19.75
C GLY A 114 18.47 5.08 -19.28
N ASP A 115 18.39 4.51 -18.08
CA ASP A 115 19.39 3.57 -17.56
C ASP A 115 18.83 2.14 -17.71
N GLU A 116 19.44 1.28 -18.52
CA GLU A 116 19.18 -0.17 -18.42
C GLU A 116 19.73 -0.69 -17.07
N VAL A 117 18.97 -0.52 -15.99
CA VAL A 117 19.43 -0.92 -14.65
C VAL A 117 18.99 -2.35 -14.32
N ALA A 118 19.95 -3.26 -14.38
CA ALA A 118 19.95 -4.49 -13.62
C ALA A 118 19.87 -4.17 -12.11
N PHE A 119 18.70 -4.37 -11.49
CA PHE A 119 18.58 -4.30 -10.04
C PHE A 119 19.31 -5.50 -9.41
N LYS A 120 20.40 -5.23 -8.69
CA LYS A 120 21.02 -6.21 -7.79
C LYS A 120 20.02 -6.57 -6.70
N GLU A 121 19.78 -7.88 -6.56
CA GLU A 121 19.03 -8.46 -5.45
C GLU A 121 19.57 -7.93 -4.11
N SER A 122 18.74 -7.19 -3.39
CA SER A 122 18.93 -6.98 -1.96
C SER A 122 17.90 -7.86 -1.27
N GLY A 123 18.35 -9.08 -0.97
CA GLY A 123 17.58 -10.05 -0.22
C GLY A 123 17.24 -9.57 1.19
N ASN A 124 16.30 -10.30 1.78
CA ASN A 124 15.91 -10.34 3.18
C ASN A 124 14.81 -9.37 3.65
N LEU A 125 13.57 -9.66 3.22
CA LEU A 125 12.37 -9.38 4.01
C LEU A 125 11.52 -10.64 4.20
N GLU A 126 12.16 -11.79 4.43
CA GLU A 126 11.48 -13.03 4.84
C GLU A 126 12.15 -13.62 6.06
N LYS A 127 11.82 -13.09 7.24
CA LYS A 127 11.82 -13.82 8.52
C LYS A 127 11.20 -12.95 9.61
N LEU A 128 9.88 -12.94 9.69
CA LEU A 128 9.17 -12.87 10.98
C LEU A 128 7.73 -13.37 10.78
N GLY A 129 7.56 -14.68 10.93
CA GLY A 129 6.27 -15.35 10.76
C GLY A 129 6.33 -16.77 11.30
N GLY A 130 6.72 -16.92 12.57
CA GLY A 130 6.76 -18.18 13.29
C GLY A 130 6.27 -17.99 14.72
N THR A 131 5.04 -18.46 14.96
CA THR A 131 4.33 -18.71 16.23
C THR A 131 5.13 -18.72 17.53
N ALA A 132 4.65 -17.95 18.52
CA ALA A 132 4.71 -18.30 19.94
C ALA A 132 3.48 -17.76 20.66
N VAL A 133 2.61 -18.68 21.07
CA VAL A 133 1.62 -18.50 22.15
C VAL A 133 2.40 -18.40 23.47
N VAL A 134 1.98 -17.50 24.37
CA VAL A 134 1.91 -17.65 25.85
C VAL A 134 2.00 -16.27 26.54
N GLY A 135 1.04 -16.02 27.43
CA GLY A 135 1.31 -15.41 28.73
C GLY A 135 1.22 -13.89 28.83
N GLY A 136 0.15 -13.41 29.45
CA GLY A 136 0.05 -12.03 29.90
C GLY A 136 1.11 -11.68 30.93
N MET A 137 1.50 -10.39 30.95
CA MET A 137 2.13 -9.78 32.11
C MET A 137 1.78 -8.28 32.11
N GLY A 138 1.24 -7.82 33.23
CA GLY A 138 0.72 -6.48 33.43
C GLY A 138 1.77 -5.39 33.32
N VAL A 139 1.33 -4.21 32.90
CA VAL A 139 2.10 -2.96 32.98
C VAL A 139 2.07 -2.46 34.42
N VAL A 140 3.22 -2.56 35.09
CA VAL A 140 3.49 -1.81 36.32
C VAL A 140 3.86 -0.38 35.96
N ALA A 141 3.17 0.58 36.55
CA ALA A 141 3.50 1.99 36.48
C ALA A 141 4.80 2.27 37.25
N ALA A 142 5.73 2.98 36.63
CA ALA A 142 6.88 3.57 37.32
C ALA A 142 6.98 5.05 36.94
N ALA A 143 6.56 5.89 37.87
CA ALA A 143 6.83 7.31 37.88
C ALA A 143 8.33 7.56 38.14
N GLY A 144 8.90 8.55 37.46
CA GLY A 144 10.28 8.98 37.67
C GLY A 144 10.58 10.24 36.87
N GLY A 145 10.09 11.38 37.34
CA GLY A 145 10.42 12.69 36.77
C GLY A 145 11.90 13.02 36.97
N ASN A 146 12.54 13.58 35.93
CA ASN A 146 13.88 14.13 36.02
C ASN A 146 13.80 15.67 36.12
N PRO A 147 14.21 16.28 37.26
CA PRO A 147 13.98 17.69 37.50
C PRO A 147 15.22 18.54 37.18
N LYS A 148 15.76 18.55 35.95
CA LYS A 148 16.81 19.53 35.54
C LYS A 148 16.91 19.74 34.02
N ALA A 149 15.89 20.36 33.42
CA ALA A 149 16.04 21.04 32.13
C ALA A 149 15.54 22.48 32.29
N GLY A 150 16.44 23.38 32.71
CA GLY A 150 16.19 24.81 32.80
C GLY A 150 17.16 25.57 31.91
N LEU A 151 16.62 26.35 30.98
CA LEU A 151 16.81 27.80 30.78
C LEU A 151 15.86 28.26 29.68
#